data_AF-A0A1C4WD60-F1
#
_entry.id   AF-A0A1C4WD60-F1
#
_cell.length_a   1.000
_cell.length_b   1.000
_cell.length_c   1.000
_cell.angle_alpha   90.00
_cell.angle_beta   90.00
_cell.angle_gamma   90.00
#
_symmetry.space_group_name_H-M   'P 1'
#
loop_
_entity.id
_entity.type
_entity.pdbx_description
1 polymer ?
#
loop_
_entity_poly.entity_id
_entity_poly.type
_entity_poly.pdbx_seq_one_letter_code
_entity_poly.pdbx_strand_id
1 'polypeptide(L)'
;MPQTAVPELRKALARRLDLDSHAVGGGYGVWSVYYDTRDLRFYWEKVEGLKFRRKLRVRHYGDRFTVDDDSPVFVEIKQRVNRVTQKRRIALPYRLARDLCDRRIMVEHEPRQRAFLEEVLDLLSRLDLRAVAMTGYQREAFIGRDADAGLRVTIDHRVRGRDRDFHLGADAENRLIVPARLAVVELKANERIPYWLTDLAAQMSMSVVRVSKYCQSVEAFGRAPRSIFHVSDDDPAGAAVPAATRSEA
;
A
#
# COMPACT_ATOMS: atom_id res chain seq x y z
N MET A 1 -13.20 -8.07 3.65
CA MET A 1 -14.55 -8.58 3.28
C MET A 1 -14.41 -9.77 2.34
N PRO A 2 -15.39 -10.68 2.27
CA PRO A 2 -15.43 -11.73 1.25
C PRO A 2 -15.52 -11.15 -0.17
N GLN A 3 -14.82 -11.75 -1.14
CA GLN A 3 -14.89 -11.36 -2.56
C GLN A 3 -16.32 -11.49 -3.12
N THR A 4 -17.08 -12.47 -2.64
CA THR A 4 -18.48 -12.69 -3.06
C THR A 4 -19.40 -11.51 -2.77
N ALA A 5 -19.07 -10.69 -1.76
CA ALA A 5 -19.84 -9.50 -1.39
C ALA A 5 -19.41 -8.22 -2.14
N VAL A 6 -18.31 -8.27 -2.91
CA VAL A 6 -17.80 -7.09 -3.65
C VAL A 6 -18.83 -6.53 -4.66
N PRO A 7 -19.56 -7.35 -5.46
CA PRO A 7 -20.53 -6.81 -6.41
C PRO A 7 -21.62 -5.97 -5.75
N GLU A 8 -22.11 -6.37 -4.58
CA GLU A 8 -23.09 -5.61 -3.81
C GLU A 8 -22.51 -4.30 -3.27
N LEU A 9 -21.30 -4.36 -2.71
CA LEU A 9 -20.59 -3.15 -2.26
C LEU A 9 -20.41 -2.18 -3.42
N ARG A 10 -19.95 -2.67 -4.57
CA ARG A 10 -19.76 -1.86 -5.78
C ARG A 10 -21.04 -1.14 -6.18
N LYS A 11 -22.17 -1.86 -6.21
CA LYS A 11 -23.48 -1.28 -6.53
C LYS A 11 -23.90 -0.21 -5.52
N ALA A 12 -23.62 -0.42 -4.23
CA ALA A 12 -23.91 0.56 -3.19
C ALA A 12 -23.03 1.82 -3.31
N LEU A 13 -21.73 1.65 -3.56
CA LEU A 13 -20.78 2.77 -3.75
C LEU A 13 -21.11 3.58 -5.00
N ALA A 14 -21.40 2.92 -6.13
CA ALA A 14 -21.70 3.59 -7.40
C ALA A 14 -22.96 4.48 -7.37
N ARG A 15 -23.85 4.30 -6.37
CA ARG A 15 -25.01 5.19 -6.18
C ARG A 15 -24.65 6.56 -5.61
N ARG A 16 -23.46 6.70 -5.00
CA ARG A 16 -23.06 7.89 -4.23
C ARG A 16 -21.68 8.41 -4.59
N LEU A 17 -20.82 7.57 -5.17
CA LEU A 17 -19.43 7.88 -5.51
C LEU A 17 -19.22 7.73 -7.01
N ASP A 18 -18.25 8.45 -7.56
CA ASP A 18 -17.76 8.27 -8.93
C ASP A 18 -16.63 7.25 -8.96
N LEU A 19 -16.48 6.57 -10.09
CA LEU A 19 -15.27 5.79 -10.35
C LEU A 19 -14.08 6.74 -10.54
N ASP A 20 -12.94 6.36 -9.97
CA ASP A 20 -11.67 7.04 -10.20
C ASP A 20 -11.37 7.07 -11.70
N SER A 21 -10.95 8.22 -12.23
CA SER A 21 -10.74 8.42 -13.67
C SER A 21 -9.67 7.50 -14.27
N HIS A 22 -8.79 6.91 -13.45
CA HIS A 22 -7.81 5.93 -13.89
C HIS A 22 -8.34 4.49 -13.88
N ALA A 23 -9.55 4.23 -13.36
CA ALA A 23 -10.18 2.91 -13.33
C ALA A 23 -10.91 2.57 -14.64
N VAL A 24 -10.26 2.81 -15.79
CA VAL A 24 -10.78 2.45 -17.11
C VAL A 24 -10.93 0.92 -17.17
N GLY A 25 -12.16 0.43 -17.40
CA GLY A 25 -12.45 -1.02 -17.36
C GLY A 25 -12.70 -1.59 -15.96
N GLY A 26 -12.95 -0.74 -14.96
CA GLY A 26 -13.39 -1.16 -13.62
C GLY A 26 -12.29 -1.26 -12.58
N GLY A 27 -11.03 -1.01 -12.93
CA GLY A 27 -9.91 -0.98 -11.98
C GLY A 27 -8.55 -0.90 -12.67
N TYR A 28 -7.47 -0.91 -11.89
CA TYR A 28 -6.10 -0.89 -12.42
C TYR A 28 -5.13 -1.69 -11.54
N GLY A 29 -4.06 -2.20 -12.15
CA GLY A 29 -2.97 -2.84 -11.43
C GLY A 29 -2.16 -1.83 -10.61
N VAL A 30 -1.74 -2.22 -9.41
CA VAL A 30 -0.80 -1.45 -8.59
C VAL A 30 0.33 -2.37 -8.16
N TRP A 31 1.55 -2.01 -8.56
CA TRP A 31 2.77 -2.75 -8.23
C TRP A 31 3.69 -1.83 -7.44
N SER A 32 4.31 -2.34 -6.38
CA SER A 32 5.21 -1.54 -5.54
C SER A 32 6.36 -2.39 -5.04
N VAL A 33 7.58 -1.91 -5.28
CA VAL A 33 8.81 -2.41 -4.67
C VAL A 33 9.07 -1.59 -3.41
N TYR A 34 9.20 -2.25 -2.27
CA TYR A 34 9.54 -1.64 -0.99
C TYR A 34 11.02 -1.81 -0.70
N TYR A 35 11.61 -0.73 -0.20
CA TYR A 35 12.99 -0.69 0.22
C TYR A 35 13.06 -0.66 1.74
N ASP A 36 13.91 -1.50 2.31
CA ASP A 36 14.14 -1.59 3.75
C ASP A 36 15.60 -2.01 4.00
N THR A 37 16.03 -1.96 5.26
CA THR A 37 17.35 -2.45 5.68
C THR A 37 17.39 -3.97 5.66
N ARG A 38 18.59 -4.53 5.81
CA ARG A 38 18.77 -5.99 5.92
C ARG A 38 17.97 -6.59 7.07
N ASP A 39 17.93 -5.87 8.19
CA ASP A 39 17.27 -6.27 9.42
C ASP A 39 15.81 -5.79 9.50
N LEU A 40 15.23 -5.37 8.37
CA LEU A 40 13.82 -4.98 8.25
C LEU A 40 13.42 -3.85 9.21
N ARG A 41 14.25 -2.81 9.31
CA ARG A 41 14.02 -1.67 10.20
C ARG A 41 12.61 -1.09 10.03
N PHE A 42 12.18 -0.76 8.82
CA PHE A 42 10.86 -0.16 8.58
C PHE A 42 9.68 -1.11 8.84
N TYR A 43 9.92 -2.42 8.78
CA TYR A 43 8.97 -3.42 9.26
C TYR A 43 8.78 -3.31 10.77
N TRP A 44 9.88 -3.40 11.55
CA TRP A 44 9.83 -3.33 13.01
C TRP A 44 9.28 -2.01 13.51
N GLU A 45 9.72 -0.87 12.95
CA GLU A 45 9.18 0.46 13.29
C GLU A 45 7.65 0.53 13.11
N LYS A 46 7.10 -0.21 12.14
CA LYS A 46 5.66 -0.29 11.89
C LYS A 46 4.94 -1.24 12.86
N VAL A 47 5.54 -2.40 13.16
CA VAL A 47 4.98 -3.40 14.09
C VAL A 47 4.95 -2.84 15.51
N GLU A 48 6.04 -2.24 15.97
CA GLU A 48 6.18 -1.59 17.28
C GLU A 48 5.40 -0.27 17.39
N GLY A 49 4.90 0.24 16.27
CA GLY A 49 4.04 1.41 16.26
C GLY A 49 4.78 2.74 16.51
N LEU A 50 6.09 2.80 16.24
CA LEU A 50 6.92 3.98 16.50
C LEU A 50 6.34 5.25 15.88
N LYS A 51 6.36 6.34 16.65
CA LYS A 51 5.76 7.63 16.26
C LYS A 51 6.49 8.29 15.09
N PHE A 52 7.77 8.01 14.93
CA PHE A 52 8.57 8.39 13.77
C PHE A 52 8.90 7.14 12.96
N ARG A 53 8.43 7.08 11.71
CA ARG A 53 8.72 5.97 10.81
C ARG A 53 8.58 6.37 9.36
N ARG A 54 9.36 5.75 8.48
CA ARG A 54 9.37 6.03 7.03
C ARG A 54 9.19 4.74 6.24
N LYS A 55 8.73 4.87 5.00
CA LYS A 55 8.73 3.79 4.00
C LYS A 55 9.11 4.39 2.66
N LEU A 56 10.12 3.82 2.01
CA LEU A 56 10.50 4.13 0.64
C LEU A 56 9.96 3.05 -0.29
N ARG A 57 9.42 3.46 -1.44
CA ARG A 57 8.96 2.52 -2.47
C ARG A 57 9.02 3.11 -3.86
N VAL A 58 9.20 2.23 -4.85
CA VAL A 58 8.97 2.52 -6.27
C VAL A 58 7.64 1.89 -6.66
N ARG A 59 6.74 2.65 -7.28
CA ARG A 59 5.37 2.23 -7.57
C ARG A 59 5.01 2.44 -9.03
N HIS A 60 4.44 1.42 -9.65
CA HIS A 60 3.85 1.45 -10.98
C HIS A 60 2.33 1.27 -10.92
N TYR A 61 1.63 1.91 -11.86
CA TYR A 61 0.20 1.79 -12.06
C TYR A 61 -0.05 1.27 -13.48
N GLY A 62 -0.86 0.23 -13.61
CA GLY A 62 -1.13 -0.41 -14.90
C GLY A 62 -0.75 -1.89 -14.91
N ASP A 63 -0.63 -2.42 -16.11
CA ASP A 63 -0.23 -3.81 -16.33
C ASP A 63 1.28 -3.97 -16.14
N ARG A 64 1.68 -4.94 -15.32
CA ARG A 64 3.11 -5.24 -15.12
C ARG A 64 3.78 -5.78 -16.37
N PHE A 65 3.03 -6.44 -17.25
CA PHE A 65 3.58 -7.08 -18.44
C PHE A 65 3.95 -6.06 -19.53
N THR A 66 3.49 -4.82 -19.41
CA THR A 66 3.83 -3.72 -20.32
C THR A 66 4.94 -2.82 -19.77
N VAL A 67 5.58 -3.19 -18.66
CA VAL A 67 6.62 -2.37 -18.04
C VAL A 67 7.93 -2.53 -18.81
N ASP A 68 8.41 -1.40 -19.32
CA ASP A 68 9.71 -1.21 -19.94
C ASP A 68 10.53 -0.14 -19.18
N ASP A 69 11.70 0.21 -19.71
CA ASP A 69 12.64 1.14 -19.07
C ASP A 69 12.13 2.59 -19.06
N ASP A 70 11.24 2.99 -19.97
CA ASP A 70 10.69 4.34 -20.05
C ASP A 70 9.30 4.46 -19.38
N SER A 71 8.74 3.33 -18.94
CA SER A 71 7.47 3.26 -18.23
C SER A 71 7.45 4.19 -17.01
N PRO A 72 6.39 5.00 -16.83
CA PRO A 72 6.32 5.93 -15.72
C PRO A 72 6.12 5.19 -14.40
N VAL A 73 6.98 5.51 -13.43
CA VAL A 73 6.88 5.03 -12.05
C VAL A 73 6.97 6.18 -11.06
N PHE A 74 6.46 5.96 -9.86
CA PHE A 74 6.55 6.92 -8.77
C PHE A 74 7.53 6.43 -7.71
N VAL A 75 8.59 7.19 -7.46
CA VAL A 75 9.42 7.01 -6.26
C VAL A 75 8.74 7.78 -5.13
N GLU A 76 8.36 7.08 -4.07
CA GLU A 76 7.52 7.62 -2.99
C GLU A 76 8.16 7.41 -1.61
N ILE A 77 8.20 8.48 -0.80
CA ILE A 77 8.45 8.40 0.64
C ILE A 77 7.14 8.64 1.37
N LYS A 78 6.72 7.64 2.16
CA LYS A 78 5.63 7.79 3.13
C LYS A 78 6.24 7.90 4.52
N GLN A 79 6.11 9.07 5.13
CA GLN A 79 6.62 9.37 6.47
C GLN A 79 5.48 9.56 7.45
N ARG A 80 5.64 9.06 8.67
CA ARG A 80 4.80 9.44 9.80
C ARG A 80 5.65 10.09 10.88
N VAL A 81 5.18 11.24 11.37
CA VAL A 81 5.73 11.97 12.51
C VAL A 81 4.58 12.21 13.48
N ASN A 82 4.61 11.54 14.62
CA ASN A 82 3.52 11.51 15.61
C ASN A 82 2.18 11.08 14.97
N ARG A 83 1.23 12.01 14.88
CA ARG A 83 -0.09 11.78 14.29
C ARG A 83 -0.16 12.15 12.81
N VAL A 84 0.83 12.88 12.30
CA VAL A 84 0.83 13.40 10.93
C VAL A 84 1.51 12.39 10.00
N THR A 85 0.85 12.08 8.88
CA THR A 85 1.44 11.27 7.81
C THR A 85 1.65 12.15 6.59
N GLN A 86 2.88 12.21 6.10
CA GLN A 86 3.25 12.92 4.89
C GLN A 86 3.58 11.92 3.80
N LYS A 87 3.14 12.20 2.57
CA LYS A 87 3.50 11.45 1.38
C LYS A 87 4.09 12.42 0.38
N ARG A 88 5.32 12.15 -0.05
CA ARG A 88 5.97 12.88 -1.15
C ARG A 88 6.39 11.88 -2.21
N ARG A 89 6.33 12.30 -3.47
CA ARG A 89 6.68 11.45 -4.60
C ARG A 89 7.13 12.28 -5.79
N ILE A 90 7.87 11.62 -6.68
CA ILE A 90 8.25 12.10 -8.00
C ILE A 90 7.92 11.03 -9.04
N ALA A 91 7.52 11.45 -10.24
CA ALA A 91 7.40 10.56 -11.38
C ALA A 91 8.74 10.50 -12.11
N LEU A 92 9.22 9.30 -12.43
CA LEU A 92 10.44 9.07 -13.20
C LEU A 92 10.19 7.94 -14.21
N PRO A 93 10.90 7.92 -15.36
CA PRO A 93 11.10 6.71 -16.15
C PRO A 93 11.66 5.57 -15.28
N TYR A 94 11.25 4.34 -15.53
CA TYR A 94 11.61 3.21 -14.68
C TYR A 94 13.13 3.00 -14.59
N ARG A 95 13.86 3.17 -15.70
CA ARG A 95 15.33 3.15 -15.72
C ARG A 95 15.95 4.13 -14.72
N LEU A 96 15.46 5.38 -14.68
CA LEU A 96 15.98 6.40 -13.77
C LEU A 96 15.61 6.08 -12.32
N ALA A 97 14.43 5.52 -12.08
CA ALA A 97 14.07 5.09 -10.73
C ALA A 97 14.99 3.96 -10.22
N ARG A 98 15.41 3.03 -11.08
CA ARG A 98 16.39 1.99 -10.75
C ARG A 98 17.78 2.58 -10.52
N ASP A 99 18.19 3.56 -11.32
CA ASP A 99 19.47 4.26 -11.15
C ASP A 99 19.54 4.96 -9.80
N LEU A 100 18.47 5.66 -9.44
CA LEU A 100 18.33 6.32 -8.17
C LEU A 100 18.28 5.32 -7.00
N CYS A 101 17.41 4.31 -7.08
CA CYS A 101 17.07 3.48 -5.92
C CYS A 101 17.96 2.25 -5.74
N ASP A 102 18.32 1.59 -6.85
CA ASP A 102 19.14 0.37 -6.83
C ASP A 102 20.63 0.72 -6.94
N ARG A 103 20.98 1.64 -7.85
CA ARG A 103 22.37 2.03 -8.10
C ARG A 103 22.85 3.21 -7.24
N ARG A 104 21.94 3.89 -6.55
CA ARG A 104 22.22 5.08 -5.69
C ARG A 104 22.89 6.22 -6.47
N ILE A 105 22.51 6.39 -7.73
CA ILE A 105 23.03 7.42 -8.63
C ILE A 105 22.05 8.59 -8.69
N MET A 106 22.55 9.81 -8.53
CA MET A 106 21.74 11.00 -8.78
C MET A 106 21.37 11.05 -10.26
N VAL A 107 20.07 11.10 -10.54
CA VAL A 107 19.54 11.14 -11.91
C VAL A 107 19.33 12.59 -12.36
N GLU A 108 19.23 12.80 -13.67
CA GLU A 108 18.84 14.09 -14.23
C GLU A 108 17.46 14.51 -13.71
N HIS A 109 17.33 15.80 -13.34
CA HIS A 109 16.14 16.31 -12.66
C HIS A 109 15.95 17.81 -12.83
N GLU A 110 14.70 18.24 -12.70
CA GLU A 110 14.38 19.66 -12.62
C GLU A 110 14.83 20.23 -11.25
N PRO A 111 15.22 21.52 -11.16
CA PRO A 111 15.70 22.11 -9.91
C PRO A 111 14.77 21.91 -8.69
N ARG A 112 13.45 21.96 -8.89
CA ARG A 112 12.45 21.74 -7.83
C ARG A 112 12.40 20.31 -7.28
N GLN A 113 12.94 19.34 -8.02
CA GLN A 113 12.93 17.93 -7.66
C GLN A 113 14.16 17.54 -6.82
N ARG A 114 15.24 18.34 -6.91
CA ARG A 114 16.54 18.08 -6.31
C ARG A 114 16.47 17.69 -4.84
N ALA A 115 15.80 18.50 -4.02
CA ALA A 115 15.70 18.27 -2.58
C ALA A 115 15.05 16.91 -2.23
N PHE A 116 14.05 16.47 -3.01
CA PHE A 116 13.43 15.17 -2.79
C PHE A 116 14.33 14.02 -3.21
N LEU A 117 15.06 14.17 -4.33
CA LEU A 117 16.00 13.16 -4.81
C LEU A 117 17.21 13.00 -3.89
N GLU A 118 17.76 14.11 -3.38
CA GLU A 118 18.82 14.11 -2.37
C GLU A 118 18.35 13.42 -1.09
N GLU A 119 17.11 13.64 -0.64
CA GLU A 119 16.56 12.92 0.50
C GLU A 119 16.40 11.41 0.24
N VAL A 120 15.99 11.02 -0.97
CA VAL A 120 15.91 9.61 -1.35
C VAL A 120 17.30 8.98 -1.29
N LEU A 121 18.33 9.63 -1.85
CA LEU A 121 19.71 9.13 -1.83
C LEU A 121 20.31 9.08 -0.42
N ASP A 122 20.07 10.09 0.42
CA ASP A 122 20.46 10.06 1.83
C ASP A 122 19.83 8.86 2.51
N LEU A 123 18.53 8.67 2.35
CA LEU A 123 17.81 7.58 3.01
C LEU A 123 18.33 6.22 2.56
N LEU A 124 18.57 6.04 1.26
CA LEU A 124 19.12 4.81 0.67
C LEU A 124 20.53 4.51 1.19
N SER A 125 21.40 5.52 1.19
CA SER A 125 22.83 5.36 1.51
C SER A 125 23.06 5.22 3.00
N ARG A 126 22.45 6.10 3.80
CA ARG A 126 22.64 6.15 5.26
C ARG A 126 22.07 4.94 5.98
N LEU A 127 21.02 4.31 5.44
CA LEU A 127 20.40 3.13 6.02
C LEU A 127 20.75 1.82 5.29
N ASP A 128 21.59 1.87 4.26
CA ASP A 128 21.84 0.75 3.36
C ASP A 128 20.55 0.07 2.86
N LEU A 129 19.58 0.88 2.41
CA LEU A 129 18.31 0.34 1.95
C LEU A 129 18.50 -0.44 0.65
N ARG A 130 17.74 -1.52 0.53
CA ARG A 130 17.67 -2.39 -0.64
C ARG A 130 16.22 -2.80 -0.88
N ALA A 131 15.90 -3.21 -2.10
CA ALA A 131 14.62 -3.83 -2.37
C ALA A 131 14.46 -5.10 -1.50
N VAL A 132 13.36 -5.18 -0.76
CA VAL A 132 13.10 -6.26 0.23
C VAL A 132 11.82 -7.02 -0.06
N ALA A 133 10.81 -6.34 -0.59
CA ALA A 133 9.53 -6.96 -0.91
C ALA A 133 8.85 -6.23 -2.07
N MET A 134 8.23 -6.98 -2.96
CA MET A 134 7.26 -6.43 -3.91
C MET A 134 5.85 -6.78 -3.46
N THR A 135 4.89 -5.88 -3.72
CA THR A 135 3.46 -6.15 -3.60
C THR A 135 2.74 -5.79 -4.89
N GLY A 136 1.78 -6.62 -5.30
CA GLY A 136 0.92 -6.42 -6.46
C GLY A 136 -0.54 -6.65 -6.12
N TYR A 137 -1.46 -5.87 -6.69
CA TYR A 137 -2.91 -6.08 -6.52
C TYR A 137 -3.68 -5.37 -7.63
N GLN A 138 -4.94 -5.79 -7.83
CA GLN A 138 -5.89 -5.07 -8.68
C GLN A 138 -6.73 -4.15 -7.80
N ARG A 139 -6.86 -2.88 -8.19
CA ARG A 139 -7.56 -1.86 -7.41
C ARG A 139 -8.76 -1.32 -8.16
N GLU A 140 -9.91 -1.36 -7.51
CA GLU A 140 -11.04 -0.48 -7.82
C GLU A 140 -10.97 0.74 -6.90
N ALA A 141 -11.25 1.93 -7.43
CA ALA A 141 -11.23 3.15 -6.65
C ALA A 141 -12.46 4.00 -6.96
N PHE A 142 -13.06 4.52 -5.90
CA PHE A 142 -14.24 5.38 -5.91
C PHE A 142 -13.90 6.68 -5.19
N ILE A 143 -14.36 7.79 -5.74
CA ILE A 143 -14.14 9.14 -5.23
C ILE A 143 -15.51 9.75 -4.93
N GLY A 144 -15.65 10.42 -3.80
CA GLY A 144 -16.89 11.09 -3.45
C GLY A 144 -17.17 12.32 -4.30
N ARG A 145 -18.45 12.65 -4.41
CA ARG A 145 -18.97 13.81 -5.13
C ARG A 145 -19.72 14.72 -4.17
N ASP A 146 -19.91 15.97 -4.57
CA ASP A 146 -20.68 16.97 -3.81
C ASP A 146 -20.24 17.07 -2.33
N ALA A 147 -21.16 16.80 -1.41
CA ALA A 147 -20.92 16.83 0.04
C ALA A 147 -19.86 15.80 0.51
N ASP A 148 -19.59 14.75 -0.27
CA ASP A 148 -18.62 13.70 0.02
C ASP A 148 -17.29 13.88 -0.75
N ALA A 149 -17.00 15.05 -1.35
CA ALA A 149 -15.80 15.26 -2.19
C ALA A 149 -14.45 14.89 -1.54
N GLY A 150 -14.36 14.86 -0.21
CA GLY A 150 -13.19 14.41 0.53
C GLY A 150 -13.08 12.89 0.74
N LEU A 151 -14.08 12.11 0.32
CA LEU A 151 -14.16 10.66 0.51
C LEU A 151 -13.48 9.92 -0.65
N ARG A 152 -12.73 8.87 -0.30
CA ARG A 152 -12.18 7.90 -1.24
C ARG A 152 -12.33 6.50 -0.68
N VAL A 153 -12.87 5.60 -1.48
CA VAL A 153 -13.00 4.19 -1.16
C VAL A 153 -12.20 3.38 -2.17
N THR A 154 -11.35 2.46 -1.73
CA THR A 154 -10.64 1.55 -2.63
C THR A 154 -10.86 0.11 -2.24
N ILE A 155 -11.02 -0.77 -3.23
CA ILE A 155 -11.14 -2.21 -3.06
C ILE A 155 -9.91 -2.84 -3.74
N ASP A 156 -9.06 -3.50 -2.94
CA ASP A 156 -7.88 -4.18 -3.44
C ASP A 156 -8.13 -5.70 -3.49
N HIS A 157 -8.01 -6.26 -4.68
CA HIS A 157 -8.23 -7.67 -4.99
C HIS A 157 -6.91 -8.40 -5.21
N ARG A 158 -6.93 -9.71 -4.95
CA ARG A 158 -5.84 -10.64 -5.24
C ARG A 158 -4.49 -10.06 -4.80
N VAL A 159 -4.41 -9.62 -3.53
CA VAL A 159 -3.21 -8.98 -3.00
C VAL A 159 -2.09 -10.01 -2.93
N ARG A 160 -1.04 -9.74 -3.68
CA ARG A 160 0.12 -10.60 -3.88
C ARG A 160 1.40 -9.94 -3.39
N GLY A 161 2.39 -10.76 -3.12
CA GLY A 161 3.75 -10.33 -2.84
C GLY A 161 4.79 -11.31 -3.35
N ARG A 162 6.03 -10.84 -3.39
CA ARG A 162 7.24 -11.64 -3.58
C ARG A 162 8.43 -11.02 -2.88
N ASP A 163 9.40 -11.86 -2.53
CA ASP A 163 10.61 -11.49 -1.80
C ASP A 163 11.89 -11.58 -2.65
N ARG A 164 11.73 -11.80 -3.95
CA ARG A 164 12.81 -11.92 -4.95
C ARG A 164 12.38 -11.27 -6.26
N ASP A 165 13.32 -11.18 -7.21
CA ASP A 165 13.08 -10.69 -8.57
C ASP A 165 12.34 -9.35 -8.60
N PHE A 166 12.90 -8.32 -7.98
CA PHE A 166 12.19 -7.06 -7.74
C PHE A 166 12.01 -6.15 -8.97
N HIS A 167 12.46 -6.58 -10.15
CA HIS A 167 12.19 -5.84 -11.37
C HIS A 167 10.68 -5.84 -11.68
N LEU A 168 10.08 -4.66 -11.89
CA LEU A 168 8.62 -4.50 -12.00
C LEU A 168 8.03 -5.33 -13.14
N GLY A 169 8.72 -5.37 -14.28
CA GLY A 169 8.34 -6.19 -15.44
C GLY A 169 8.78 -7.66 -15.37
N ALA A 170 9.43 -8.11 -14.28
CA ALA A 170 9.90 -9.50 -14.21
C ALA A 170 8.73 -10.49 -14.21
N ASP A 171 8.82 -11.49 -15.07
CA ASP A 171 7.96 -12.66 -14.97
C ASP A 171 8.46 -13.59 -13.85
N ALA A 172 8.00 -13.29 -12.64
CA ALA A 172 8.35 -14.03 -11.45
C ALA A 172 7.10 -14.44 -10.67
N GLU A 173 7.21 -15.54 -9.96
CA GLU A 173 6.13 -16.09 -9.15
C GLU A 173 5.72 -15.10 -8.05
N ASN A 174 4.41 -14.90 -7.92
CA ASN A 174 3.82 -14.02 -6.93
C ASN A 174 2.85 -14.84 -6.07
N ARG A 175 3.01 -14.80 -4.75
CA ARG A 175 2.12 -15.51 -3.82
C ARG A 175 1.03 -14.58 -3.31
N LEU A 176 -0.15 -15.13 -3.04
CA LEU A 176 -1.19 -14.40 -2.33
C LEU A 176 -0.71 -14.15 -0.89
N ILE A 177 -0.74 -12.88 -0.48
CA ILE A 177 -0.39 -12.44 0.88
C ILE A 177 -1.62 -11.98 1.67
N VAL A 178 -2.77 -12.03 1.01
CA VAL A 178 -4.12 -11.96 1.56
C VAL A 178 -4.91 -13.07 0.87
N PRO A 179 -5.70 -13.87 1.59
CA PRO A 179 -6.47 -14.97 1.00
C PRO A 179 -7.27 -14.51 -0.22
N ALA A 180 -7.27 -15.30 -1.31
CA ALA A 180 -7.97 -14.94 -2.55
C ALA A 180 -9.47 -14.69 -2.36
N ARG A 181 -10.08 -15.36 -1.36
CA ARG A 181 -11.48 -15.20 -0.97
C ARG A 181 -11.78 -13.84 -0.32
N LEU A 182 -10.76 -13.04 0.00
CA LEU A 182 -10.91 -11.74 0.65
C LEU A 182 -10.51 -10.58 -0.29
N ALA A 183 -11.18 -9.45 -0.10
CA ALA A 183 -10.80 -8.15 -0.61
C ALA A 183 -10.49 -7.20 0.56
N VAL A 184 -9.51 -6.31 0.35
CA VAL A 184 -9.14 -5.26 1.31
C VAL A 184 -9.84 -3.97 0.89
N VAL A 185 -10.79 -3.52 1.71
CA VAL A 185 -11.46 -2.23 1.53
C VAL A 185 -10.76 -1.18 2.39
N GLU A 186 -10.38 -0.07 1.78
CA GLU A 186 -9.79 1.09 2.47
C GLU A 186 -10.74 2.28 2.29
N LEU A 187 -11.21 2.84 3.42
CA LEU A 187 -12.04 4.04 3.47
C LEU A 187 -11.17 5.22 3.93
N LYS A 188 -11.19 6.33 3.19
CA LYS A 188 -10.43 7.55 3.50
C LYS A 188 -11.33 8.77 3.36
N ALA A 189 -11.36 9.63 4.38
CA ALA A 189 -12.01 10.93 4.29
C ALA A 189 -11.09 12.02 4.85
N ASN A 190 -11.29 13.26 4.41
CA ASN A 190 -10.54 14.42 4.91
C ASN A 190 -10.86 14.72 6.38
N GLU A 191 -12.14 14.66 6.75
CA GLU A 191 -12.60 14.96 8.11
C GLU A 191 -13.14 13.72 8.81
N ARG A 192 -14.22 13.14 8.27
CA ARG A 192 -14.91 12.01 8.88
C ARG A 192 -15.47 11.09 7.81
N ILE A 193 -15.48 9.79 8.08
CA ILE A 193 -16.20 8.81 7.27
C ILE A 193 -17.71 9.05 7.42
N PRO A 194 -18.48 9.23 6.33
CA PRO A 194 -19.93 9.42 6.40
C PRO A 194 -20.65 8.25 7.06
N TYR A 195 -21.72 8.53 7.82
CA TYR A 195 -22.49 7.52 8.55
C TYR A 195 -23.04 6.42 7.64
N TRP A 196 -23.52 6.79 6.45
CA TRP A 196 -24.04 5.81 5.50
C TRP A 196 -23.00 4.75 5.10
N LEU A 197 -21.72 5.11 5.08
CA LEU A 197 -20.63 4.22 4.71
C LEU A 197 -20.21 3.35 5.90
N THR A 198 -20.28 3.87 7.13
CA THR A 198 -20.12 3.04 8.34
C THR A 198 -21.27 2.05 8.50
N ASP A 199 -22.50 2.47 8.22
CA ASP A 199 -23.68 1.61 8.27
C ASP A 199 -23.61 0.53 7.19
N LEU A 200 -23.20 0.89 5.97
CA LEU A 200 -22.96 -0.07 4.90
C LEU A 200 -21.88 -1.09 5.29
N ALA A 201 -20.78 -0.65 5.89
CA ALA A 201 -19.73 -1.55 6.35
C ALA A 201 -20.24 -2.54 7.43
N ALA A 202 -21.10 -2.06 8.34
CA ALA A 202 -21.73 -2.89 9.37
C ALA A 202 -22.74 -3.89 8.77
N GLN A 203 -23.62 -3.45 7.87
CA GLN A 203 -24.60 -4.30 7.17
C GLN A 203 -23.91 -5.43 6.38
N MET A 204 -22.77 -5.11 5.75
CA MET A 204 -21.96 -6.09 5.01
C MET A 204 -21.01 -6.90 5.90
N SER A 205 -21.14 -6.79 7.23
CA SER A 205 -20.32 -7.52 8.22
C SER A 205 -18.81 -7.38 7.98
N MET A 206 -18.34 -6.17 7.66
CA MET A 206 -16.93 -5.91 7.41
C MET A 206 -16.12 -5.85 8.71
N SER A 207 -15.06 -6.65 8.81
CA SER A 207 -14.08 -6.59 9.89
C SER A 207 -13.08 -5.44 9.68
N VAL A 208 -12.90 -4.58 10.68
CA VAL A 208 -11.88 -3.52 10.66
C VAL A 208 -10.55 -4.08 11.12
N VAL A 209 -9.54 -4.06 10.24
CA VAL A 209 -8.20 -4.59 10.54
C VAL A 209 -7.10 -3.57 10.23
N ARG A 210 -6.02 -3.59 11.00
CA ARG A 210 -4.82 -2.77 10.75
C ARG A 210 -3.86 -3.48 9.80
N VAL A 211 -4.14 -3.48 8.51
CA VAL A 211 -3.30 -4.18 7.53
C VAL A 211 -2.20 -3.30 6.91
N SER A 212 -1.01 -3.87 6.71
CA SER A 212 0.08 -3.27 5.94
C SER A 212 0.52 -4.26 4.88
N LYS A 213 0.25 -3.97 3.60
CA LYS A 213 0.63 -4.86 2.47
C LYS A 213 2.13 -5.21 2.47
N TYR A 214 2.98 -4.26 2.87
CA TYR A 214 4.42 -4.51 3.05
C TYR A 214 4.70 -5.55 4.15
N CYS A 215 4.07 -5.40 5.31
CA CYS A 215 4.28 -6.32 6.44
C CYS A 215 3.73 -7.71 6.11
N GLN A 216 2.54 -7.78 5.52
CA GLN A 216 1.97 -9.03 4.99
C GLN A 216 2.94 -9.74 4.05
N SER A 217 3.61 -9.01 3.15
CA SER A 217 4.58 -9.59 2.23
C SER A 217 5.79 -10.14 2.98
N VAL A 218 6.42 -9.35 3.86
CA VAL A 218 7.57 -9.79 4.67
C VAL A 218 7.25 -11.05 5.49
N GLU A 219 6.09 -11.08 6.15
CA GLU A 219 5.65 -12.20 6.99
C GLU A 219 5.31 -13.45 6.15
N ALA A 220 4.70 -13.29 4.98
CA ALA A 220 4.33 -14.40 4.10
C ALA A 220 5.55 -15.16 3.53
N PHE A 221 6.71 -14.50 3.46
CA PHE A 221 7.96 -15.11 3.00
C PHE A 221 8.92 -15.49 4.14
N GLY A 222 8.44 -15.52 5.39
CA GLY A 222 9.21 -16.00 6.54
C GLY A 222 10.41 -15.13 6.92
N ARG A 223 10.49 -13.89 6.40
CA ARG A 223 11.58 -12.96 6.72
C ARG A 223 11.44 -12.32 8.09
N ALA A 224 10.26 -12.40 8.69
CA ALA A 224 9.98 -12.03 10.06
C ALA A 224 8.90 -12.94 10.65
N PRO A 225 8.82 -13.10 11.98
CA PRO A 225 7.69 -13.73 12.63
C PRO A 225 6.38 -13.04 12.24
N ARG A 226 5.29 -13.81 12.10
CA ARG A 226 3.95 -13.27 11.82
C ARG A 226 3.54 -12.32 12.94
N SER A 227 3.25 -11.07 12.61
CA SER A 227 2.74 -10.11 13.60
C SER A 227 1.26 -10.38 13.92
N ILE A 228 0.77 -9.78 15.01
CA ILE A 228 -0.68 -9.79 15.34
C ILE A 228 -1.56 -9.11 14.26
N PHE A 229 -0.95 -8.41 13.31
CA PHE A 229 -1.65 -7.80 12.18
C PHE A 229 -1.65 -8.69 10.93
N HIS A 230 -1.05 -9.88 11.03
CA HIS A 230 -0.98 -10.85 9.94
C HIS A 230 -2.38 -11.36 9.60
N VAL A 231 -2.80 -11.16 8.35
CA VAL A 231 -4.03 -11.79 7.85
C VAL A 231 -3.75 -13.25 7.52
N SER A 232 -4.24 -14.17 8.36
CA SER A 232 -4.11 -15.63 8.19
C SER A 232 -5.10 -16.20 7.17
N ASP A 233 -4.79 -17.36 6.60
CA ASP A 233 -5.70 -18.13 5.75
C ASP A 233 -6.91 -18.67 6.55
N ASP A 234 -6.70 -19.00 7.82
CA ASP A 234 -7.67 -19.63 8.72
C ASP A 234 -8.65 -18.65 9.38
N ASP A 235 -8.52 -17.34 9.16
CA ASP A 235 -9.29 -16.34 9.91
C ASP A 235 -10.72 -16.19 9.33
N PRO A 236 -11.78 -16.65 10.02
CA PRO A 236 -13.16 -16.41 9.64
C PRO A 236 -13.63 -15.20 10.46
N ALA A 237 -13.34 -13.99 9.97
CA ALA A 237 -13.62 -12.73 10.68
C ALA A 237 -12.81 -12.58 12.00
N GLY A 238 -11.65 -11.92 11.88
CA GLY A 238 -10.66 -11.72 12.94
C GLY A 238 -11.21 -11.41 14.32
N ALA A 239 -10.74 -12.21 15.28
CA ALA A 239 -10.91 -12.05 16.71
C ALA A 239 -10.70 -10.59 17.15
N ALA A 240 -11.63 -10.08 17.95
CA ALA A 240 -11.55 -8.78 18.57
C ALA A 240 -10.23 -8.65 19.36
N VAL A 241 -9.45 -7.62 19.05
CA VAL A 241 -8.29 -7.23 19.85
C VAL A 241 -8.81 -6.81 21.23
N PRO A 242 -8.33 -7.38 22.36
CA PRO A 242 -8.71 -6.90 23.67
C PRO A 242 -8.26 -5.45 23.82
N ALA A 243 -9.18 -4.57 24.24
CA ALA A 243 -8.82 -3.22 24.63
C ALA A 243 -7.75 -3.30 25.72
N ALA A 244 -6.60 -2.67 25.49
CA ALA A 244 -5.58 -2.51 26.51
C ALA A 244 -6.21 -1.80 27.72
N THR A 245 -6.39 -2.53 28.80
CA THR A 245 -6.73 -2.01 30.12
C THR A 245 -5.68 -0.97 30.48
N ARG A 246 -6.11 0.28 30.60
CA ARG A 246 -5.33 1.31 31.30
C ARG A 246 -5.29 0.89 32.78
N SER A 247 -4.11 0.52 33.26
CA SER A 247 -3.82 0.57 34.68
C SER A 247 -3.37 1.99 34.99
N GLU A 248 -4.14 2.69 35.82
CA GLU A 248 -3.70 3.90 36.51
C GLU A 248 -2.60 3.54 37.51
N ALA A 249 -1.52 4.33 37.50
CA ALA A 249 -0.67 4.69 38.63
C ALA A 249 0.19 5.89 38.19
#